data_AF-A0A961T6W7-F1
#
_entry.id   AF-A0A961T6W7-F1
#
_cell.length_a   1.000
_cell.length_b   1.000
_cell.length_c   1.000
_cell.angle_alpha   90.00
_cell.angle_beta   90.00
_cell.angle_gamma   90.00
#
_symmetry.space_group_name_H-M   'P 1'
#
loop_
_entity.id
_entity.type
_entity.pdbx_description
1 polymer ?
#
loop_
_entity_poly.entity_id
_entity_poly.type
_entity_poly.pdbx_seq_one_letter_code
_entity_poly.pdbx_strand_id
1 'polypeptide(L)'
;MVSMAEFIVTAKPDLAAARSEWLAALAAERRMARLTVEAYERDTRQFLTFLTGHLGEPPGISDIADLKAIDLRAFLAARRNDGAGARTLGRGLAGIRSLLRFLERRGLASSAGATAIRSPRKPKSLPKP
;
A
#
# COMPACT_ATOMS: atom_id res chain seq x y z
N MET A 1 18.95 -10.18 -0.91
CA MET A 1 17.56 -10.67 -1.02
C MET A 1 16.91 -10.49 0.33
N VAL A 2 16.12 -9.42 0.52
CA VAL A 2 15.26 -9.36 1.70
C VAL A 2 14.01 -10.14 1.30
N SER A 3 14.00 -11.44 1.65
CA SER A 3 12.77 -12.22 1.66
C SER A 3 11.67 -11.38 2.34
N MET A 4 10.44 -11.39 1.83
CA MET A 4 9.31 -10.79 2.55
C MET A 4 9.16 -11.55 3.87
N ALA A 5 9.86 -11.09 4.90
CA ALA A 5 9.93 -11.72 6.19
C ALA A 5 8.50 -11.99 6.69
N GLU A 6 8.28 -13.19 7.21
CA GLU A 6 7.01 -13.57 7.83
C GLU A 6 6.88 -12.87 9.18
N PHE A 7 6.60 -11.58 9.13
CA PHE A 7 6.21 -10.84 10.32
C PHE A 7 4.79 -11.25 10.71
N ILE A 8 4.65 -11.80 11.91
CA ILE A 8 3.35 -12.15 12.50
C ILE A 8 2.53 -10.88 12.73
N VAL A 9 3.19 -9.77 13.09
CA VAL A 9 2.59 -8.45 13.30
C VAL A 9 3.18 -7.48 12.27
N THR A 10 2.32 -6.88 11.44
CA THR A 10 2.74 -5.99 10.35
C THR A 10 2.31 -4.55 10.54
N ALA A 11 1.57 -4.23 11.61
CA ALA A 11 1.18 -2.89 11.99
C ALA A 11 0.84 -2.84 13.49
N LYS A 12 1.02 -1.67 14.11
CA LYS A 12 0.51 -1.37 15.45
C LYS A 12 -1.04 -1.40 15.46
N PRO A 13 -1.67 -1.63 16.63
CA PRO A 13 -3.13 -1.85 16.71
C PRO A 13 -3.97 -0.70 16.13
N ASP A 14 -3.51 0.54 16.29
CA ASP A 14 -4.14 1.75 15.76
C ASP A 14 -4.26 1.71 14.23
N LEU A 15 -3.16 1.41 13.53
CA LEU A 15 -3.13 1.33 12.08
C LEU A 15 -3.86 0.08 11.57
N ALA A 16 -3.76 -1.04 12.28
CA ALA A 16 -4.47 -2.27 11.95
C ALA A 16 -6.00 -2.10 12.01
N ALA A 17 -6.49 -1.41 13.05
CA ALA A 17 -7.90 -1.05 13.19
C ALA A 17 -8.35 -0.13 12.05
N ALA A 18 -7.60 0.95 11.80
CA ALA A 18 -7.94 1.90 10.73
C ALA A 18 -7.95 1.26 9.34
N ARG A 19 -7.02 0.33 9.06
CA ARG A 19 -7.01 -0.46 7.81
C ARG A 19 -8.25 -1.34 7.69
N SER A 20 -8.69 -1.96 8.78
CA SER A 20 -9.86 -2.84 8.78
C SER A 20 -11.14 -2.06 8.53
N GLU A 21 -11.29 -0.89 9.16
CA GLU A 21 -12.38 0.04 8.90
C GLU A 21 -12.39 0.55 7.47
N TRP A 22 -11.22 0.86 6.91
CA TRP A 22 -11.10 1.26 5.51
C TRP A 22 -11.57 0.17 4.55
N LEU A 23 -11.17 -1.09 4.75
CA LEU A 23 -11.61 -2.22 3.93
C LEU A 23 -13.13 -2.42 4.02
N ALA A 24 -13.71 -2.30 5.22
CA ALA A 24 -15.15 -2.36 5.43
C ALA A 24 -15.88 -1.22 4.69
N ALA A 25 -15.36 0.01 4.76
CA ALA A 25 -15.92 1.16 4.06
C ALA A 25 -15.85 1.01 2.52
N LEU A 26 -14.78 0.42 1.98
CA LEU A 26 -14.69 0.12 0.55
C LEU A 26 -15.78 -0.87 0.08
N ALA A 27 -16.06 -1.88 0.90
CA ALA A 27 -17.07 -2.88 0.59
C ALA A 27 -18.50 -2.31 0.71
N ALA A 28 -18.78 -1.60 1.80
CA ALA A 28 -20.12 -1.10 2.11
C ALA A 28 -20.46 0.18 1.32
N GLU A 29 -19.71 1.25 1.52
CA GLU A 29 -20.07 2.60 1.03
C GLU A 29 -19.80 2.75 -0.46
N ARG A 30 -18.70 2.17 -0.94
CA ARG A 30 -18.28 2.32 -2.35
C ARG A 30 -18.77 1.18 -3.24
N ARG A 31 -19.45 0.17 -2.68
CA ARG A 31 -19.90 -1.05 -3.36
C ARG A 31 -18.81 -1.63 -4.28
N MET A 32 -17.55 -1.58 -3.86
CA MET A 32 -16.46 -2.12 -4.66
C MET A 32 -16.66 -3.63 -4.79
N ALA A 33 -16.37 -4.16 -5.98
CA ALA A 33 -16.39 -5.60 -6.20
C ALA A 33 -15.50 -6.31 -5.18
N ARG A 34 -15.96 -7.44 -4.64
CA ARG A 34 -15.25 -8.23 -3.62
C ARG A 34 -13.78 -8.50 -3.99
N LEU A 35 -13.54 -8.86 -5.26
CA LEU A 35 -12.18 -9.12 -5.77
C LEU A 35 -11.27 -7.89 -5.73
N THR A 36 -11.83 -6.68 -5.84
CA THR A 36 -11.06 -5.43 -5.71
C THR A 36 -10.70 -5.16 -4.25
N VAL A 37 -11.61 -5.45 -3.31
CA VAL A 37 -11.35 -5.32 -1.87
C VAL A 37 -10.27 -6.31 -1.43
N GLU A 38 -10.37 -7.58 -1.84
CA GLU A 38 -9.35 -8.61 -1.59
C GLU A 38 -7.99 -8.24 -2.20
N ALA A 39 -8.00 -7.69 -3.42
CA ALA A 39 -6.79 -7.20 -4.06
C ALA A 39 -6.13 -6.07 -3.26
N TYR A 40 -6.91 -5.13 -2.72
CA TYR A 40 -6.40 -4.02 -1.91
C TYR A 40 -5.97 -4.45 -0.50
N GLU A 41 -6.69 -5.41 0.09
CA GLU A 41 -6.29 -6.08 1.33
C GLU A 41 -4.88 -6.67 1.16
N ARG A 42 -4.68 -7.48 0.11
CA ARG A 42 -3.40 -8.13 -0.16
C ARG A 42 -2.27 -7.12 -0.42
N ASP A 43 -2.56 -6.07 -1.18
CA ASP A 43 -1.55 -5.07 -1.53
C ASP A 43 -1.13 -4.24 -0.31
N THR A 44 -2.09 -3.82 0.54
CA THR A 44 -1.78 -3.09 1.76
C THR A 44 -1.08 -3.96 2.79
N ARG A 45 -1.39 -5.26 2.85
CA ARG A 45 -0.64 -6.21 3.67
C ARG A 45 0.82 -6.27 3.26
N GLN A 46 1.12 -6.42 1.96
CA GLN A 46 2.49 -6.41 1.43
C GLN A 46 3.24 -5.12 1.77
N PHE A 47 2.56 -3.98 1.68
CA PHE A 47 3.13 -2.69 2.03
C PHE A 47 3.49 -2.59 3.52
N LEU A 48 2.59 -3.02 4.41
CA LEU A 48 2.80 -3.03 5.85
C LEU A 48 3.90 -4.02 6.27
N THR A 49 3.96 -5.20 5.66
CA THR A 49 5.07 -6.15 5.82
C THR A 49 6.40 -5.52 5.41
N PHE A 50 6.44 -4.84 4.27
CA PHE A 50 7.65 -4.11 3.84
C PHE A 50 8.04 -3.02 4.84
N LEU A 51 7.09 -2.18 5.27
CA LEU A 51 7.37 -1.11 6.23
C LEU A 51 7.87 -1.64 7.56
N THR A 52 7.34 -2.78 8.02
CA THR A 52 7.81 -3.42 9.25
C THR A 52 9.31 -3.75 9.17
N GLY A 53 9.76 -4.32 8.05
CA GLY A 53 11.18 -4.59 7.82
C GLY A 53 12.00 -3.32 7.58
N HIS A 54 11.41 -2.32 6.93
CA HIS A 54 12.08 -1.05 6.56
C HIS A 54 12.28 -0.12 7.76
N LEU A 55 11.34 -0.10 8.71
CA LEU A 55 11.41 0.69 9.94
C LEU A 55 12.03 -0.08 11.11
N GLY A 56 12.12 -1.41 11.01
CA GLY A 56 12.60 -2.29 12.08
C GLY A 56 11.55 -2.62 13.15
N GLU A 57 10.36 -2.04 13.05
CA GLU A 57 9.21 -2.34 13.91
C GLU A 57 7.89 -2.18 13.12
N PRO A 58 6.78 -2.78 13.59
CA PRO A 58 5.48 -2.60 12.95
C PRO A 58 5.06 -1.11 12.95
N PRO A 59 4.67 -0.55 11.79
CA PRO A 59 4.24 0.86 11.70
C PRO A 59 2.89 1.10 12.40
N GLY A 60 2.76 2.25 13.05
CA GLY A 60 1.50 2.84 13.53
C GLY A 60 1.06 4.05 12.69
N ILE A 61 0.01 4.74 13.13
CA ILE A 61 -0.52 5.91 12.43
C ILE A 61 0.52 7.04 12.38
N SER A 62 1.31 7.25 13.43
CA SER A 62 2.38 8.25 13.47
C SER A 62 3.43 8.00 12.39
N ASP A 63 3.84 6.74 12.22
CA ASP A 63 4.83 6.34 11.21
C ASP A 63 4.29 6.56 9.79
N ILE A 64 2.98 6.38 9.60
CA ILE A 64 2.29 6.70 8.34
C ILE A 64 2.17 8.21 8.12
N ALA A 65 2.03 9.01 9.18
CA ALA A 65 2.00 10.47 9.09
C ALA A 65 3.37 11.05 8.68
N ASP A 66 4.47 10.41 9.10
CA ASP A 66 5.84 10.78 8.75
C ASP A 66 6.35 10.15 7.44
N LEU A 67 5.50 9.38 6.75
CA LEU A 67 5.85 8.63 5.56
C LEU A 67 6.34 9.55 4.43
N LYS A 68 7.54 9.30 3.92
CA LYS A 68 8.15 10.12 2.86
C LYS A 68 7.99 9.44 1.50
N ALA A 69 8.16 10.24 0.46
CA ALA A 69 8.15 9.73 -0.91
C ALA A 69 9.28 8.70 -1.17
N ILE A 70 10.37 8.74 -0.40
CA ILE A 70 11.46 7.76 -0.52
C ILE A 70 11.03 6.36 -0.05
N ASP A 71 10.22 6.25 1.00
CA ASP A 71 9.80 4.95 1.56
C ASP A 71 8.88 4.20 0.60
N LEU A 72 7.94 4.92 -0.01
CA LEU A 72 7.07 4.37 -1.04
C LEU A 72 7.84 4.01 -2.33
N ARG A 73 8.89 4.76 -2.70
CA ARG A 73 9.77 4.36 -3.81
C ARG A 73 10.56 3.10 -3.47
N ALA A 74 11.07 2.99 -2.24
CA ALA A 74 11.77 1.80 -1.75
C ALA A 74 10.85 0.58 -1.80
N PHE A 75 9.59 0.71 -1.35
CA PHE A 75 8.59 -0.35 -1.48
C PHE A 75 8.38 -0.79 -2.94
N LEU A 76 8.16 0.16 -3.85
CA LEU A 76 7.93 -0.17 -5.27
C LEU A 76 9.15 -0.83 -5.91
N ALA A 77 10.36 -0.41 -5.53
CA ALA A 77 11.61 -1.02 -5.97
C ALA A 77 11.74 -2.46 -5.44
N ALA A 78 11.47 -2.69 -4.14
CA ALA A 78 11.47 -4.01 -3.54
C ALA A 78 10.49 -4.95 -4.25
N ARG A 79 9.23 -4.53 -4.42
CA ARG A 79 8.22 -5.33 -5.13
C ARG A 79 8.62 -5.63 -6.59
N ARG A 80 9.27 -4.68 -7.27
CA ARG A 80 9.78 -4.90 -8.63
C ARG A 80 10.89 -5.94 -8.64
N ASN A 81 11.80 -5.89 -7.68
CA ASN A 81 12.88 -6.88 -7.53
C ASN A 81 12.33 -8.28 -7.22
N ASP A 82 11.18 -8.37 -6.54
CA ASP A 82 10.44 -9.62 -6.32
C ASP A 82 9.64 -10.09 -7.56
N GLY A 83 9.84 -9.46 -8.72
CA GLY A 83 9.19 -9.85 -9.98
C GLY A 83 7.80 -9.24 -10.22
N ALA A 84 7.33 -8.28 -9.41
CA ALA A 84 6.05 -7.63 -9.66
C ALA A 84 6.08 -6.80 -10.96
N GLY A 85 5.23 -7.17 -11.92
CA GLY A 85 5.05 -6.42 -13.16
C GLY A 85 4.35 -5.06 -12.96
N ALA A 86 4.43 -4.19 -13.96
CA ALA A 86 3.91 -2.82 -13.90
C ALA A 86 2.41 -2.73 -13.55
N ARG A 87 1.58 -3.70 -14.00
CA ARG A 87 0.16 -3.78 -13.64
C ARG A 87 -0.05 -4.01 -12.14
N THR A 88 0.72 -4.94 -11.56
CA THR A 88 0.66 -5.27 -10.13
C THR A 88 1.13 -4.10 -9.29
N LEU A 89 2.25 -3.49 -9.65
CA LEU A 89 2.75 -2.29 -8.96
C LEU A 89 1.76 -1.12 -9.03
N GLY A 90 1.14 -0.90 -10.19
CA GLY A 90 0.13 0.14 -10.36
C GLY A 90 -1.12 -0.08 -9.50
N ARG A 91 -1.59 -1.33 -9.39
CA ARG A 91 -2.71 -1.71 -8.51
C ARG A 91 -2.34 -1.54 -7.03
N GLY A 92 -1.15 -1.99 -6.63
CA GLY A 92 -0.66 -1.84 -5.26
C GLY A 92 -0.59 -0.38 -4.84
N LEU A 93 -0.04 0.48 -5.69
CA LEU A 93 0.01 1.91 -5.41
C LEU A 93 -1.38 2.56 -5.34
N ALA A 94 -2.34 2.09 -6.14
CA ALA A 94 -3.73 2.57 -6.05
C ALA A 94 -4.38 2.22 -4.71
N GLY A 95 -4.19 0.98 -4.23
CA GLY A 95 -4.66 0.54 -2.91
C GLY A 95 -4.03 1.36 -1.77
N ILE A 96 -2.71 1.54 -1.80
CA ILE A 96 -1.98 2.34 -0.80
C ILE A 96 -2.48 3.79 -0.78
N ARG A 97 -2.62 4.44 -1.94
CA ARG A 97 -3.16 5.81 -2.00
C ARG A 97 -4.60 5.89 -1.47
N SER A 98 -5.41 4.87 -1.70
CA SER A 98 -6.78 4.81 -1.20
C SER A 98 -6.80 4.75 0.34
N LEU A 99 -5.95 3.93 0.96
CA LEU A 99 -5.78 3.85 2.41
C LEU A 99 -5.30 5.19 2.98
N LEU A 100 -4.24 5.78 2.42
CA LEU A 100 -3.69 7.05 2.92
C LEU A 100 -4.70 8.20 2.83
N ARG A 101 -5.49 8.26 1.76
CA ARG A 101 -6.61 9.22 1.65
C ARG A 101 -7.71 8.97 2.67
N PHE A 102 -7.95 7.72 3.06
CA PHE A 102 -8.92 7.40 4.11
C PHE A 102 -8.43 7.91 5.47
N LEU A 103 -7.16 7.71 5.79
CA LEU A 103 -6.54 8.23 7.02
C LEU A 103 -6.52 9.76 7.04
N GLU A 104 -6.21 10.40 5.92
CA GLU A 104 -6.22 11.85 5.77
C GLU A 104 -7.60 12.47 6.00
N ARG A 105 -8.67 11.86 5.45
CA ARG A 105 -10.05 12.33 5.70
C ARG A 105 -10.47 12.23 7.16
N ARG A 106 -9.77 11.43 7.97
CA ARG A 106 -10.00 11.28 9.41
C ARG A 106 -9.03 12.10 10.25
N GLY A 107 -8.15 12.90 9.63
CA GLY A 107 -7.14 13.71 10.32
C GLY A 107 -6.00 12.89 10.94
N LEU A 108 -5.81 11.64 10.50
CA LEU A 108 -4.87 10.70 11.13
C LEU A 108 -3.47 10.72 10.49
N ALA A 109 -3.37 10.95 9.19
CA ALA A 109 -2.08 11.01 8.47
C ALA A 109 -2.19 11.83 7.18
N SER A 110 -1.10 12.47 6.75
CA SER A 110 -1.07 13.21 5.48
C SER A 110 -0.87 12.26 4.28
N SER A 111 -1.61 12.49 3.18
CA SER A 111 -1.41 11.72 1.94
C SER A 111 -0.39 12.36 0.96
N ALA A 112 0.23 13.49 1.35
CA ALA A 112 1.08 14.30 0.48
C ALA A 112 2.26 13.51 -0.11
N GLY A 113 2.96 12.69 0.71
CA GLY A 113 4.08 11.85 0.27
C GLY A 113 3.68 10.83 -0.81
N ALA A 114 2.46 10.29 -0.75
CA ALA A 114 1.94 9.31 -1.71
C ALA A 114 1.41 9.93 -3.00
N THR A 115 0.90 11.15 -2.90
CA THR A 115 0.40 11.92 -4.05
C THR A 115 1.56 12.40 -4.93
N ALA A 116 2.73 12.66 -4.34
CA ALA A 116 3.95 13.07 -5.05
C ALA A 116 4.59 11.96 -5.91
N ILE A 117 4.25 10.69 -5.69
CA ILE A 117 4.84 9.57 -6.44
C ILE A 117 4.04 9.31 -7.70
N ARG A 118 4.71 9.10 -8.82
CA ARG A 118 4.07 8.71 -10.08
C ARG A 118 3.91 7.19 -10.17
N SER A 119 2.75 6.71 -10.61
CA SER A 119 2.57 5.29 -10.87
C SER A 119 3.52 4.78 -11.96
N PRO A 120 4.06 3.55 -11.84
CA PRO A 120 4.92 2.98 -12.88
C PRO A 120 4.21 3.00 -14.24
N ARG A 121 4.88 3.53 -15.27
CA ARG A 121 4.36 3.48 -16.63
C ARG A 121 4.36 2.03 -17.11
N LYS A 122 3.22 1.57 -17.65
CA LYS A 122 3.18 0.31 -18.39
C LYS A 122 4.06 0.46 -19.64
N PRO A 123 4.91 -0.52 -19.98
CA PRO A 123 5.44 -0.59 -21.34
C PRO A 123 4.26 -0.69 -22.31
N LYS A 124 4.28 0.06 -23.41
CA LYS A 124 3.33 -0.17 -24.51
C LYS A 124 3.60 -1.60 -25.00
N SER A 125 2.64 -2.51 -24.83
CA SER A 125 2.67 -3.75 -25.60
C SER A 125 2.53 -3.36 -27.05
N LEU A 126 3.46 -3.79 -27.90
CA LEU A 126 3.25 -3.71 -29.34
C LEU A 126 1.99 -4.53 -29.68
N PRO A 127 1.19 -4.11 -30.68
CA PRO A 127 0.12 -4.94 -31.21
C PRO A 127 0.71 -6.28 -31.63
N LYS A 128 0.10 -7.40 -31.23
CA LYS A 128 0.46 -8.71 -31.77
C LYS A 128 -0.13 -8.81 -33.19
N PRO A 129 0.60 -9.38 -34.17
CA PRO A 129 0.09 -9.62 -35.53
C PRO A 129 -1.16 -10.50 -35.53
#